data_AF-A0A1V1P8S5-F1
#
_entry.id   AF-A0A1V1P8S5-F1
#
_cell.length_a   1.000
_cell.length_b   1.000
_cell.length_c   1.000
_cell.angle_alpha   90.00
_cell.angle_beta   90.00
_cell.angle_gamma   90.00
#
_symmetry.space_group_name_H-M   'P 1'
#
loop_
_entity.id
_entity.type
_entity.pdbx_description
1 polymer ?
#
loop_
_entity_poly.entity_id
_entity_poly.type
_entity_poly.pdbx_seq_one_letter_code
_entity_poly.pdbx_strand_id
1 'polypeptide(L)'
;MKKNPEDNLKTVINDFVTNQLLPFIEKNMDNIIEYHQTKIDKSCRREKQNLEKIKNVLLDKATITKIEPRTGKDKFNPEMHLQMREEQNTKVPDMIVLEIIRDGYYCNATQTVIRKAGVVVNYNFSG
;
A
#
# COMPACT_ATOMS: atom_id res chain seq x y z
N MET A 1 33.52 -6.13 -3.97
CA MET A 1 32.74 -6.79 -5.04
C MET A 1 32.06 -5.71 -5.87
N LYS A 2 32.30 -5.64 -7.19
CA LYS A 2 31.58 -4.68 -8.06
C LYS A 2 30.16 -5.21 -8.28
N LYS A 3 29.13 -4.40 -7.98
CA LYS A 3 27.72 -4.76 -8.25
C LYS A 3 27.50 -4.94 -9.77
N ASN A 4 26.74 -5.95 -10.16
CA ASN A 4 26.42 -6.26 -11.55
C ASN A 4 25.65 -5.07 -12.18
N PRO A 5 26.00 -4.58 -13.39
CA PRO A 5 25.31 -3.46 -14.03
C PRO A 5 23.78 -3.64 -14.15
N GLU A 6 23.31 -4.88 -14.33
CA GLU A 6 21.88 -5.21 -14.38
C GLU A 6 21.16 -4.97 -13.05
N ASP A 7 21.83 -5.21 -11.92
CA ASP A 7 21.27 -4.96 -10.58
C ASP A 7 21.14 -3.45 -10.33
N ASN A 8 22.06 -2.66 -10.89
CA ASN A 8 22.02 -1.21 -10.78
C ASN A 8 20.83 -0.62 -11.57
N LEU A 9 20.59 -1.10 -12.79
CA LEU A 9 19.45 -0.67 -13.61
C LEU A 9 18.11 -1.04 -12.95
N LYS A 10 17.98 -2.27 -12.42
CA LYS A 10 16.78 -2.68 -11.68
C LYS A 10 16.53 -1.81 -10.45
N THR A 11 17.57 -1.44 -9.73
CA THR A 11 17.47 -0.56 -8.55
C THR A 11 16.96 0.82 -8.96
N VAL A 12 17.55 1.44 -9.98
CA VAL A 12 17.14 2.76 -10.49
C VAL A 12 15.68 2.75 -10.98
N ILE A 13 15.26 1.69 -11.69
CA ILE A 13 13.86 1.55 -12.13
C ILE A 13 12.92 1.44 -10.94
N ASN A 14 13.24 0.60 -9.95
CA ASN A 14 12.41 0.45 -8.76
C ASN A 14 12.34 1.76 -7.97
N ASP A 15 13.44 2.50 -7.84
CA ASP A 15 13.47 3.80 -7.16
C ASP A 15 12.60 4.83 -7.88
N PHE A 16 12.63 4.87 -9.21
CA PHE A 16 11.78 5.76 -10.00
C PHE A 16 10.30 5.41 -9.85
N VAL A 17 9.93 4.13 -9.97
CA VAL A 17 8.54 3.68 -9.80
C VAL A 17 8.05 3.99 -8.39
N THR A 18 8.86 3.69 -7.39
CA THR A 18 8.55 3.85 -5.96
C THR A 18 8.37 5.31 -5.56
N ASN A 19 9.33 6.17 -5.92
CA ASN A 19 9.40 7.52 -5.37
C ASN A 19 8.72 8.58 -6.26
N GLN A 20 8.50 8.28 -7.55
CA GLN A 20 7.92 9.24 -8.49
C GLN A 20 6.54 8.78 -8.99
N LEU A 21 6.46 7.59 -9.60
CA LEU A 21 5.24 7.17 -10.30
C LEU A 21 4.12 6.74 -9.35
N LEU A 22 4.41 5.93 -8.34
CA LEU A 22 3.38 5.43 -7.42
C LEU A 22 2.68 6.57 -6.65
N PRO A 23 3.41 7.54 -6.04
CA PRO A 23 2.77 8.68 -5.38
C PRO A 23 1.98 9.56 -6.36
N PHE A 24 2.48 9.74 -7.59
CA PHE A 24 1.77 10.48 -8.63
C PHE A 24 0.44 9.82 -8.97
N ILE A 25 0.43 8.50 -9.21
CA ILE A 25 -0.80 7.77 -9.56
C ILE A 25 -1.82 7.85 -8.42
N GLU A 26 -1.40 7.62 -7.19
CA GLU A 26 -2.29 7.69 -6.02
C GLU A 26 -2.88 9.08 -5.84
N LYS A 27 -2.06 10.14 -5.89
CA LYS A 27 -2.55 11.52 -5.79
C LYS A 27 -3.55 11.86 -6.90
N ASN A 28 -3.30 11.42 -8.14
CA ASN A 28 -4.22 11.70 -9.24
C ASN A 28 -5.52 10.90 -9.13
N MET A 29 -5.48 9.67 -8.61
CA MET A 29 -6.71 8.91 -8.32
C MET A 29 -7.57 9.62 -7.27
N ASP A 30 -6.96 10.15 -6.20
CA ASP A 30 -7.67 10.92 -5.19
C ASP A 30 -8.27 12.21 -5.76
N ASN A 31 -7.51 12.96 -6.56
CA ASN A 31 -8.00 14.17 -7.24
C ASN A 31 -9.17 13.89 -8.19
N ILE A 32 -9.13 12.77 -8.92
CA ILE A 32 -10.25 12.32 -9.78
C ILE A 32 -11.46 12.02 -8.90
N ILE A 33 -11.29 11.29 -7.79
CA ILE A 33 -12.40 10.99 -6.88
C ILE A 33 -13.00 12.28 -6.31
N GLU A 34 -12.16 13.22 -5.84
CA GLU A 34 -12.58 14.49 -5.24
C GLU A 34 -13.31 15.39 -6.25
N TYR A 35 -12.71 15.61 -7.42
CA TYR A 35 -13.32 16.42 -8.49
C TYR A 35 -14.70 15.87 -8.88
N HIS A 36 -14.85 14.54 -8.89
CA HIS A 36 -16.06 13.87 -9.38
C HIS A 36 -17.11 13.52 -8.31
N GLN A 37 -16.81 13.62 -7.01
CA GLN A 37 -17.86 13.60 -5.97
C GLN A 37 -18.91 14.72 -6.20
N THR A 38 -18.56 15.76 -6.95
CA THR A 38 -19.49 16.82 -7.35
C THR A 38 -20.24 16.56 -8.67
N LYS A 39 -19.78 15.62 -9.52
CA LYS A 39 -20.31 15.35 -10.86
C LYS A 39 -20.13 13.87 -11.24
N ILE A 40 -21.16 13.05 -10.99
CA ILE A 40 -21.16 11.61 -11.30
C ILE A 40 -21.27 11.41 -12.82
N ASP A 41 -20.14 11.19 -13.50
CA ASP A 41 -20.08 10.84 -14.92
C ASP A 41 -19.41 9.46 -15.14
N LYS A 42 -19.85 8.72 -16.18
CA LYS A 42 -19.34 7.39 -16.54
C LYS A 42 -17.88 7.41 -17.01
N SER A 43 -17.43 8.54 -17.55
CA SER A 43 -16.03 8.81 -17.96
C SER A 43 -15.05 8.62 -16.79
N CYS A 44 -15.38 9.15 -15.61
CA CYS A 44 -14.57 9.05 -14.39
C CYS A 44 -14.38 7.60 -13.91
N ARG A 45 -15.42 6.77 -13.98
CA ARG A 45 -15.29 5.34 -13.62
C ARG A 45 -14.26 4.64 -14.52
N ARG A 46 -14.23 4.98 -15.80
CA ARG A 46 -13.28 4.40 -16.77
C ARG A 46 -11.85 4.89 -16.51
N GLU A 47 -11.67 6.18 -16.20
CA GLU A 47 -10.36 6.74 -15.88
C GLU A 47 -9.78 6.16 -14.59
N LYS A 48 -10.59 6.05 -13.53
CA LYS A 48 -10.21 5.37 -12.29
C LYS A 48 -9.75 3.93 -12.56
N GLN A 49 -10.53 3.17 -13.34
CA GLN A 49 -10.17 1.80 -13.71
C GLN A 49 -8.87 1.72 -14.51
N ASN A 50 -8.62 2.68 -15.41
CA ASN A 50 -7.38 2.72 -16.19
C ASN A 50 -6.17 3.01 -15.30
N LEU A 51 -6.28 3.96 -14.36
CA LEU A 51 -5.20 4.28 -13.43
C LEU A 51 -4.88 3.11 -12.49
N GLU A 52 -5.88 2.40 -11.97
CA GLU A 52 -5.67 1.19 -11.19
C GLU A 52 -4.97 0.09 -11.99
N LYS A 53 -5.33 -0.08 -13.27
CA LYS A 53 -4.62 -1.02 -14.16
C LYS A 53 -3.16 -0.62 -14.35
N ILE A 54 -2.88 0.65 -14.61
CA ILE A 54 -1.51 1.15 -14.77
C ILE A 54 -0.70 0.95 -13.49
N LYS A 55 -1.29 1.26 -12.33
CA LYS A 55 -0.69 1.00 -11.02
C LYS A 55 -0.31 -0.46 -10.87
N ASN A 56 -1.24 -1.38 -11.10
CA ASN A 56 -0.96 -2.81 -10.95
C ASN A 56 0.14 -3.30 -11.91
N VAL A 57 0.14 -2.85 -13.17
CA VAL A 57 1.20 -3.19 -14.13
C VAL A 57 2.57 -2.67 -13.67
N LEU A 58 2.63 -1.47 -13.09
CA LEU A 58 3.87 -0.91 -12.56
C LEU A 58 4.34 -1.66 -11.32
N LEU A 59 3.44 -2.04 -10.43
CA LEU A 59 3.76 -2.85 -9.25
C LEU A 59 4.27 -4.24 -9.66
N ASP A 60 3.69 -4.88 -10.67
CA ASP A 60 4.12 -6.19 -11.19
C ASP A 60 5.47 -6.14 -11.92
N LYS A 61 5.73 -5.05 -12.65
CA LYS A 61 7.00 -4.85 -13.38
C LYS A 61 8.13 -4.41 -12.47
N ALA A 62 7.82 -3.59 -11.47
CA ALA A 62 8.71 -3.34 -10.36
C ALA A 62 8.69 -4.57 -9.43
N THR A 63 9.68 -4.74 -8.58
CA THR A 63 9.65 -5.85 -7.62
C THR A 63 8.83 -5.47 -6.38
N ILE A 64 7.71 -4.76 -6.56
CA ILE A 64 6.96 -4.11 -5.48
C ILE A 64 5.73 -4.94 -5.16
N THR A 65 5.60 -5.37 -3.91
CA THR A 65 4.46 -6.15 -3.43
C THR A 65 3.64 -5.35 -2.44
N LYS A 66 2.32 -5.56 -2.45
CA LYS A 66 1.45 -5.04 -1.40
C LYS A 66 1.74 -5.73 -0.07
N ILE A 67 1.65 -4.97 1.02
CA ILE A 67 1.71 -5.50 2.38
C ILE A 67 0.28 -5.90 2.76
N GLU A 68 0.00 -7.20 2.71
CA GLU A 68 -1.36 -7.76 2.89
C GLU A 68 -1.39 -8.74 4.08
N PRO A 69 -1.41 -8.25 5.33
CA PRO A 69 -1.63 -9.10 6.50
C PRO A 69 -2.99 -9.81 6.40
N ARG A 70 -3.03 -11.06 6.86
CA ARG A 70 -4.28 -11.82 7.01
C ARG A 70 -5.07 -11.23 8.17
N THR A 71 -6.08 -10.45 7.84
CA THR A 71 -6.98 -9.82 8.81
C THR A 71 -7.60 -10.86 9.76
N GLY A 72 -7.67 -10.51 11.04
CA GLY A 72 -8.13 -11.39 12.12
C GLY A 72 -7.16 -12.51 12.49
N LYS A 73 -5.97 -12.59 11.87
CA LYS A 73 -4.98 -13.66 12.14
C LYS A 73 -3.57 -13.15 12.38
N ASP A 74 -3.10 -12.23 11.55
CA ASP A 74 -1.73 -11.74 11.64
C ASP A 74 -1.61 -10.63 12.69
N LYS A 75 -0.51 -10.68 13.44
CA LYS A 75 -0.19 -9.66 14.44
C LYS A 75 0.25 -8.36 13.77
N PHE A 76 0.01 -7.25 14.47
CA PHE A 76 0.59 -5.97 14.13
C PHE A 76 2.13 -6.06 14.15
N ASN A 77 2.75 -5.64 13.04
CA ASN A 77 4.19 -5.53 12.91
C ASN A 77 4.52 -4.04 12.64
N PRO A 78 5.16 -3.33 13.59
CA PRO A 78 5.46 -1.91 13.43
C PRO A 78 6.43 -1.61 12.29
N GLU A 79 7.19 -2.58 11.78
CA GLU A 79 8.08 -2.39 10.62
C GLU A 79 7.27 -2.27 9.32
N MET A 80 6.19 -3.04 9.21
CA MET A 80 5.38 -3.15 7.99
C MET A 80 4.06 -2.37 8.06
N HIS A 81 3.57 -2.09 9.26
CA HIS A 81 2.24 -1.54 9.52
C HIS A 81 2.32 -0.20 10.25
N LEU A 82 1.39 0.69 9.91
CA LEU A 82 1.10 1.92 10.62
C LEU A 82 -0.28 1.76 11.23
N GLN A 83 -0.35 1.75 12.56
CA GLN A 83 -1.64 1.75 13.25
C GLN A 83 -2.33 3.10 13.02
N MET A 84 -3.51 3.06 12.41
CA MET A 84 -4.30 4.26 12.13
C MET A 84 -5.52 4.37 13.04
N ARG A 85 -6.01 3.24 13.55
CA ARG A 85 -7.14 3.17 14.47
C ARG A 85 -6.99 1.94 15.38
N GLU A 86 -7.54 2.06 16.57
CA GLU A 86 -7.72 0.96 17.51
C GLU A 86 -9.19 0.58 17.56
N GLU A 87 -9.46 -0.72 17.65
CA GLU A 87 -10.79 -1.23 17.98
C GLU A 87 -10.66 -2.29 19.05
N GLN A 88 -11.75 -2.48 19.80
CA GLN A 88 -11.81 -3.51 20.82
C GLN A 88 -12.74 -4.62 20.35
N ASN A 89 -12.18 -5.81 20.16
CA ASN A 89 -12.92 -7.02 19.86
C ASN A 89 -12.42 -8.15 20.76
N THR A 90 -13.19 -8.42 21.81
CA THR A 90 -12.87 -9.43 22.83
C THR A 90 -12.83 -10.87 22.29
N LYS A 91 -13.36 -11.11 21.09
CA LYS A 91 -13.31 -12.41 20.41
C LYS A 91 -12.02 -12.62 19.62
N VAL A 92 -11.22 -11.58 19.43
CA VAL A 92 -9.96 -11.62 18.69
C VAL A 92 -8.81 -11.39 19.69
N PRO A 93 -7.66 -12.08 19.54
CA PRO A 93 -6.49 -11.81 20.37
C PRO A 93 -6.01 -10.37 20.26
N ASP A 94 -5.34 -9.90 21.30
CA ASP A 94 -4.74 -8.57 21.34
C ASP A 94 -3.66 -8.38 20.25
N MET A 95 -3.49 -7.15 19.78
CA MET A 95 -2.53 -6.74 18.75
C MET A 95 -2.71 -7.41 17.38
N ILE A 96 -3.90 -7.91 17.07
CA ILE A 96 -4.22 -8.49 15.75
C ILE A 96 -4.67 -7.40 14.78
N VAL A 97 -4.20 -7.47 13.54
CA VAL A 97 -4.70 -6.61 12.46
C VAL A 97 -6.13 -7.01 12.11
N LEU A 98 -7.08 -6.11 12.27
CA LEU A 98 -8.50 -6.33 11.98
C LEU A 98 -8.86 -5.93 10.55
N GLU A 99 -8.30 -4.83 10.06
CA GLU A 99 -8.61 -4.27 8.75
C GLU A 99 -7.39 -3.53 8.18
N ILE A 100 -7.29 -3.49 6.85
CA ILE A 100 -6.36 -2.63 6.12
C ILE A 100 -7.17 -1.49 5.51
N ILE A 101 -6.92 -0.26 5.97
CA ILE A 101 -7.63 0.94 5.51
C ILE A 101 -6.79 1.79 4.56
N ARG A 102 -5.49 1.49 4.44
CA ARG A 102 -4.60 2.08 3.43
C ARG A 102 -3.56 1.07 2.98
N ASP A 103 -3.45 0.89 1.67
CA ASP A 103 -2.45 0.01 1.06
C ASP A 103 -1.02 0.37 1.50
N GLY A 104 -0.27 -0.64 1.95
CA GLY A 104 1.18 -0.58 2.15
C GLY A 104 1.92 -1.29 1.03
N TYR A 105 3.18 -0.92 0.81
CA TYR A 105 4.01 -1.51 -0.22
C TYR A 105 5.44 -1.75 0.26
N TYR A 106 6.01 -2.85 -0.22
CA TYR A 106 7.38 -3.28 0.03
C TYR A 106 8.09 -3.52 -1.30
N CYS A 107 9.29 -2.99 -1.45
CA CYS A 107 10.14 -3.23 -2.62
C CYS A 107 11.10 -4.39 -2.33
N ASN A 108 10.93 -5.51 -3.03
CA ASN A 108 11.74 -6.71 -2.84
C ASN A 108 13.18 -6.56 -3.35
N ALA A 109 13.42 -5.77 -4.42
CA ALA A 109 14.78 -5.56 -4.94
C ALA A 109 15.66 -4.78 -3.97
N THR A 110 15.10 -3.80 -3.26
CA THR A 110 15.84 -2.96 -2.30
C THR A 110 15.66 -3.42 -0.85
N GLN A 111 14.74 -4.35 -0.60
CA GLN A 111 14.31 -4.79 0.73
C GLN A 111 13.84 -3.65 1.63
N THR A 112 13.09 -2.71 1.05
CA THR A 112 12.63 -1.51 1.76
C THR A 112 11.12 -1.41 1.81
N VAL A 113 10.61 -0.99 2.97
CA VAL A 113 9.21 -0.57 3.10
C VAL A 113 9.08 0.79 2.44
N ILE A 114 8.35 0.83 1.32
CA ILE A 114 8.02 2.07 0.61
C ILE A 114 7.04 2.88 1.44
N ARG A 115 5.97 2.19 1.88
CA ARG A 115 4.92 2.75 2.72
C ARG A 115 4.34 1.64 3.58
N LYS A 116 4.23 1.91 4.88
CA LYS A 116 3.56 1.00 5.82
C LYS A 116 2.06 0.91 5.51
N ALA A 117 1.51 -0.30 5.61
CA ALA A 117 0.07 -0.53 5.50
C ALA A 117 -0.65 0.17 6.66
N GLY A 118 -1.64 1.00 6.36
CA GLY A 118 -2.48 1.62 7.36
C GLY A 118 -3.51 0.62 7.85
N VAL A 119 -3.48 0.27 9.13
CA VAL A 119 -4.28 -0.82 9.69
C VAL A 119 -5.09 -0.40 10.90
N VAL A 120 -6.20 -1.10 11.10
CA VAL A 120 -6.96 -1.12 12.35
C VAL A 120 -6.42 -2.29 13.18
N VAL A 121 -6.05 -2.03 14.43
CA VAL A 121 -5.47 -3.03 15.33
C VAL A 121 -6.44 -3.30 16.47
N ASN A 122 -6.61 -4.57 16.81
CA ASN A 122 -7.33 -4.96 18.00
C ASN A 122 -6.51 -4.60 19.24
N TYR A 123 -7.05 -3.77 20.12
CA TYR A 123 -6.42 -3.45 21.39
C TYR A 123 -7.40 -3.78 22.53
N ASN A 124 -7.14 -4.89 23.21
CA ASN A 124 -7.93 -5.31 24.36
C ASN A 124 -7.21 -4.83 25.62
N PHE A 125 -7.61 -3.67 26.17
CA PHE A 125 -7.15 -3.26 27.48
C PHE A 125 -7.54 -4.33 28.53
N SER A 126 -6.54 -4.95 29.15
CA SER A 126 -6.71 -5.55 30.46
C SER A 126 -6.84 -4.41 31.47
N GLY A 127 -8.05 -4.23 32.00
CA GLY A 127 -8.34 -3.25 33.05
C GLY A 127 -7.51 -3.43 34.31
#